data_AF-A0A9E0XU68-F1
#
_entry.id   AF-A0A9E0XU68-F1
#
_cell.length_a   1.000
_cell.length_b   1.000
_cell.length_c   1.000
_cell.angle_alpha   90.00
_cell.angle_beta   90.00
_cell.angle_gamma   90.00
#
_symmetry.space_group_name_H-M   'P 1'
#
loop_
_entity.id
_entity.type
_entity.pdbx_description
1 polymer ?
#
loop_
_entity_poly.entity_id
_entity_poly.type
_entity_poly.pdbx_seq_one_letter_code
_entity_poly.pdbx_strand_id
1 'polypeptide(L)'
;MNAKKLTVLSVSSLLFGAVFAENNFGGGSLNLAEGTVVDSKVDGSGAEIGAGLAGGGAEVSGQGGSSVLDSSSLTISGGTVYGIAMGGSYAKNGAAATISGDSSVVMTSGNVSYKDPDTSPYDAVILGGGFAYATDGLSASSDVWGSSKVVIDGGYTYYAAGGSASQDEGVNATSKVHGQSSLILNGGTVDYGAYGAGWALGANSKSETLGGT
;
A
#
# COMPACT_ATOMS: atom_id res chain seq x y z
N MET A 1 2.12 45.49 3.34
CA MET A 1 2.10 44.45 4.38
C MET A 1 2.74 43.20 3.80
N ASN A 2 3.97 42.87 4.21
CA ASN A 2 4.72 41.73 3.68
C ASN A 2 4.44 40.50 4.56
N ALA A 3 3.76 39.50 4.00
CA ALA A 3 3.62 38.20 4.65
C ALA A 3 4.98 37.49 4.67
N LYS A 4 5.52 37.29 5.87
CA LYS A 4 6.73 36.48 6.08
C LYS A 4 6.41 35.04 5.71
N LYS A 5 7.17 34.48 4.77
CA LYS A 5 7.19 33.05 4.45
C LYS A 5 7.62 32.28 5.71
N LEU A 6 6.71 31.48 6.25
CA LEU A 6 7.01 30.51 7.29
C LEU A 6 7.52 29.24 6.59
N THR A 7 8.84 29.12 6.46
CA THR A 7 9.47 27.87 6.05
C THR A 7 9.46 26.94 7.25
N VAL A 8 8.59 25.93 7.23
CA VAL A 8 8.63 24.84 8.21
C VAL A 8 9.83 23.96 7.84
N LEU A 9 10.97 24.18 8.48
CA LEU A 9 12.04 23.18 8.53
C LEU A 9 11.54 22.05 9.42
N SER A 10 11.35 20.86 8.84
CA SER A 10 11.07 19.64 9.59
C SER A 10 12.22 19.39 10.57
N VAL A 11 11.93 19.52 11.86
CA VAL A 11 12.84 19.16 12.95
C VAL A 11 12.94 17.65 12.99
N SER A 12 14.13 17.10 12.69
CA SER A 12 14.44 15.69 12.92
C SER A 12 14.50 15.44 14.43
N SER A 13 13.38 15.05 15.02
CA SER A 13 13.36 14.54 16.39
C SER A 13 13.77 13.08 16.40
N LEU A 14 14.99 12.79 16.87
CA LEU A 14 15.40 11.48 17.35
C LEU A 14 14.56 11.17 18.61
N LEU A 15 13.44 10.47 18.43
CA LEU A 15 12.66 9.88 19.52
C LEU A 15 12.33 8.44 19.16
N PHE A 16 12.55 7.55 20.14
CA PHE A 16 12.27 6.13 20.11
C PHE A 16 10.84 5.85 19.63
N GLY A 17 10.71 4.97 18.63
CA GLY A 17 9.48 4.32 18.18
C GLY A 17 8.30 5.25 17.83
N ALA A 18 8.19 5.65 16.57
CA ALA A 18 6.99 6.33 16.09
C ALA A 18 5.88 5.29 15.84
N VAL A 19 4.79 5.38 16.60
CA VAL A 19 3.54 4.67 16.29
C VAL A 19 2.66 5.61 15.47
N PHE A 20 2.33 5.20 14.25
CA PHE A 20 1.37 5.92 13.41
C PHE A 20 -0.02 5.31 13.60
N ALA A 21 -1.03 6.16 13.72
CA ALA A 21 -2.42 5.72 13.75
C ALA A 21 -2.85 5.33 12.34
N GLU A 22 -3.32 4.08 12.18
CA GLU A 22 -3.98 3.44 11.02
C GLU A 22 -3.31 3.61 9.64
N ASN A 23 -3.04 4.83 9.22
CA ASN A 23 -2.65 5.20 7.88
C ASN A 23 -1.38 6.07 7.92
N ASN A 24 -0.35 5.67 7.19
CA ASN A 24 0.87 6.43 7.00
C ASN A 24 1.23 6.52 5.51
N PHE A 25 1.25 7.74 4.99
CA PHE A 25 1.35 7.99 3.55
C PHE A 25 2.41 9.05 3.23
N GLY A 26 3.20 8.79 2.21
CA GLY A 26 4.21 9.70 1.67
C GLY A 26 3.66 10.62 0.56
N GLY A 27 4.30 11.76 0.35
CA GLY A 27 4.01 12.63 -0.81
C GLY A 27 4.59 12.09 -2.13
N GLY A 28 4.56 10.78 -2.37
CA GLY A 28 5.28 10.07 -3.44
C GLY A 28 6.47 9.23 -2.95
N SER A 29 6.92 9.41 -1.71
CA SER A 29 7.83 8.44 -1.10
C SER A 29 7.64 8.37 0.41
N LEU A 30 7.78 7.15 0.96
CA LEU A 30 7.77 6.88 2.39
C LEU A 30 8.92 5.94 2.74
N ASN A 31 9.61 6.20 3.86
CA ASN A 31 10.60 5.30 4.42
C ASN A 31 10.18 4.89 5.83
N LEU A 32 9.90 3.60 6.03
CA LEU A 32 9.66 3.00 7.34
C LEU A 32 11.00 2.50 7.89
N ALA A 33 11.37 3.04 9.04
CA ALA A 33 12.59 2.71 9.75
C ALA A 33 12.30 1.83 10.96
N GLU A 34 13.35 1.23 11.51
CA GLU A 34 13.29 0.47 12.76
C GLU A 34 12.57 1.24 13.87
N GLY A 35 11.80 0.50 14.68
CA GLY A 35 10.96 1.06 15.74
C GLY A 35 9.66 1.71 15.27
N THR A 36 9.45 1.89 13.96
CA THR A 36 8.16 2.37 13.43
C THR A 36 7.11 1.27 13.52
N VAL A 37 5.91 1.61 13.99
CA VAL A 37 4.74 0.71 13.93
C VAL A 37 3.59 1.42 13.23
N VAL A 38 3.09 0.81 12.15
CA VAL A 38 1.83 1.21 11.50
C VAL A 38 0.78 0.18 11.92
N ASP A 39 -0.09 0.61 12.83
CA ASP A 39 -0.99 -0.29 13.54
C ASP A 39 -2.36 -0.43 12.84
N SER A 40 -3.04 -1.56 13.07
CA SER A 40 -4.40 -1.79 12.59
C SER A 40 -5.41 -0.90 13.30
N LYS A 41 -6.52 -0.62 12.62
CA LYS A 41 -7.64 0.11 13.20
C LYS A 41 -8.35 -0.80 14.19
N VAL A 42 -8.64 -0.27 15.38
CA VAL A 42 -9.44 -0.95 16.40
C VAL A 42 -10.69 -0.16 16.75
N ASP A 43 -11.76 -0.85 17.14
CA ASP A 43 -12.97 -0.23 17.68
C ASP A 43 -12.84 0.10 19.18
N GLY A 44 -13.93 0.60 19.79
CA GLY A 44 -13.96 0.93 21.22
C GLY A 44 -13.84 -0.27 22.17
N SER A 45 -13.95 -1.50 21.66
CA SER A 45 -13.70 -2.74 22.41
C SER A 45 -12.27 -3.27 22.25
N GLY A 46 -11.49 -2.66 21.35
CA GLY A 46 -10.14 -3.11 21.00
C GLY A 46 -10.10 -4.16 19.89
N ALA A 47 -11.25 -4.50 19.29
CA ALA A 47 -11.31 -5.44 18.17
C ALA A 47 -10.84 -4.78 16.87
N GLU A 48 -10.14 -5.52 16.02
CA GLU A 48 -9.67 -5.03 14.73
C GLU A 48 -10.82 -4.81 13.75
N ILE A 49 -10.88 -3.62 13.16
CA ILE A 49 -11.90 -3.22 12.19
C ILE A 49 -11.28 -2.65 10.90
N GLY A 50 -9.95 -2.62 10.80
CA GLY A 50 -9.26 -2.13 9.61
C GLY A 50 -7.77 -2.45 9.61
N ALA A 51 -7.18 -2.52 8.43
CA ALA A 51 -5.74 -2.71 8.27
C ALA A 51 -4.94 -1.46 8.68
N GLY A 52 -3.72 -1.67 9.16
CA GLY A 52 -2.69 -0.65 9.13
C GLY A 52 -2.21 -0.48 7.68
N LEU A 53 -2.19 0.74 7.18
CA LEU A 53 -1.87 1.07 5.79
C LEU A 53 -0.63 1.94 5.72
N ALA A 54 0.39 1.46 5.02
CA ALA A 54 1.58 2.24 4.70
C ALA A 54 1.72 2.38 3.19
N GLY A 55 1.77 3.62 2.69
CA GLY A 55 1.84 3.90 1.26
C GLY A 55 2.93 4.89 0.89
N GLY A 56 3.63 4.62 -0.22
CA GLY A 56 4.47 5.62 -0.88
C GLY A 56 3.68 6.78 -1.49
N GLY A 57 2.41 6.51 -1.87
CA GLY A 57 1.47 7.49 -2.39
C GLY A 57 0.55 8.10 -1.33
N ALA A 58 -0.67 8.46 -1.71
CA ALA A 58 -1.65 9.11 -0.83
C ALA A 58 -2.89 8.24 -0.59
N GLU A 59 -3.67 8.57 0.45
CA GLU A 59 -5.03 8.07 0.62
C GLU A 59 -6.03 8.99 -0.08
N VAL A 60 -6.95 8.41 -0.84
CA VAL A 60 -8.09 9.10 -1.45
C VAL A 60 -9.40 8.38 -1.15
N SER A 61 -10.49 9.14 -1.01
CA SER A 61 -11.82 8.56 -0.77
C SER A 61 -12.93 9.31 -1.48
N GLY A 62 -14.01 8.59 -1.78
CA GLY A 62 -15.23 9.14 -2.37
C GLY A 62 -15.26 8.98 -3.89
N GLN A 63 -16.46 8.68 -4.41
CA GLN A 63 -16.68 8.41 -5.83
C GLN A 63 -16.07 9.51 -6.72
N GLY A 64 -15.22 9.11 -7.66
CA GLY A 64 -14.53 10.03 -8.58
C GLY A 64 -13.29 10.71 -8.01
N GLY A 65 -12.94 10.47 -6.75
CA GLY A 65 -11.64 10.84 -6.18
C GLY A 65 -10.51 10.03 -6.82
N SER A 66 -9.36 10.65 -7.05
CA SER A 66 -8.16 9.97 -7.54
C SER A 66 -6.91 10.60 -6.95
N SER A 67 -5.96 9.76 -6.57
CA SER A 67 -4.57 10.18 -6.35
C SER A 67 -3.88 10.22 -7.71
N VAL A 68 -3.08 11.24 -8.03
CA VAL A 68 -2.30 11.28 -9.27
C VAL A 68 -0.89 11.73 -8.92
N LEU A 69 0.03 10.77 -8.88
CA LEU A 69 1.44 10.96 -8.55
C LEU A 69 2.29 10.41 -9.69
N ASP A 70 3.33 11.16 -10.10
CA ASP A 70 4.23 10.77 -11.18
C ASP A 70 4.99 9.48 -10.89
N SER A 71 5.52 9.31 -9.69
CA SER A 71 6.06 8.02 -9.24
C SER A 71 5.91 7.92 -7.74
N SER A 72 5.85 6.69 -7.25
CA SER A 72 5.61 6.43 -5.83
C SER A 72 6.48 5.30 -5.31
N SER A 73 6.94 5.40 -4.07
CA SER A 73 7.79 4.37 -3.49
C SER A 73 7.64 4.22 -1.98
N LEU A 74 7.71 2.99 -1.52
CA LEU A 74 7.83 2.65 -0.11
C LEU A 74 9.15 1.90 0.11
N THR A 75 9.97 2.41 1.01
CA THR A 75 11.14 1.69 1.52
C THR A 75 10.82 1.20 2.92
N ILE A 76 11.02 -0.09 3.17
CA ILE A 76 10.90 -0.70 4.50
C ILE A 76 12.31 -1.15 4.89
N SER A 77 12.96 -0.31 5.70
CA SER A 77 14.29 -0.56 6.26
C SER A 77 14.24 -1.14 7.68
N GLY A 78 13.03 -1.25 8.24
CA GLY A 78 12.71 -1.79 9.56
C GLY A 78 11.27 -1.46 9.94
N GLY A 79 10.90 -1.79 11.18
CA GLY A 79 9.56 -1.52 11.71
C GLY A 79 8.52 -2.60 11.35
N THR A 80 7.28 -2.37 11.76
CA THR A 80 6.16 -3.30 11.60
C THR A 80 4.96 -2.61 10.99
N VAL A 81 4.36 -3.24 9.97
CA VAL A 81 3.04 -2.86 9.42
C VAL A 81 2.08 -4.00 9.69
N TYR A 82 1.02 -3.70 10.46
CA TYR A 82 -0.05 -4.66 10.73
C TYR A 82 -1.17 -4.54 9.69
N GLY A 83 -0.91 -5.00 8.47
CA GLY A 83 -1.84 -4.87 7.35
C GLY A 83 -1.12 -4.72 6.01
N ILE A 84 -1.44 -3.65 5.28
CA ILE A 84 -1.05 -3.47 3.87
C ILE A 84 0.06 -2.44 3.76
N ALA A 85 1.17 -2.83 3.15
CA ALA A 85 2.27 -1.94 2.78
C ALA A 85 2.34 -1.86 1.25
N MET A 86 2.48 -0.66 0.69
CA MET A 86 2.40 -0.51 -0.75
C MET A 86 3.20 0.64 -1.34
N GLY A 87 3.66 0.45 -2.57
CA GLY A 87 4.43 1.43 -3.31
C GLY A 87 3.57 2.61 -3.77
N GLY A 88 2.28 2.36 -4.02
CA GLY A 88 1.33 3.31 -4.58
C GLY A 88 0.37 3.96 -3.58
N SER A 89 -0.79 4.36 -4.10
CA SER A 89 -1.85 5.07 -3.35
C SER A 89 -2.91 4.12 -2.81
N TYR A 90 -3.60 4.54 -1.75
CA TYR A 90 -4.79 3.88 -1.23
C TYR A 90 -6.04 4.60 -1.73
N ALA A 91 -7.04 3.85 -2.20
CA ALA A 91 -8.33 4.41 -2.55
C ALA A 91 -9.46 3.67 -1.84
N LYS A 92 -10.48 4.41 -1.37
CA LYS A 92 -11.69 3.83 -0.78
C LYS A 92 -12.99 4.49 -1.23
N ASN A 93 -14.11 3.81 -1.02
CA ASN A 93 -15.46 4.34 -1.26
C ASN A 93 -15.67 4.83 -2.70
N GLY A 94 -15.28 4.02 -3.69
CA GLY A 94 -15.44 4.34 -5.12
C GLY A 94 -14.41 5.29 -5.71
N ALA A 95 -13.39 5.67 -4.93
CA ALA A 95 -12.22 6.38 -5.45
C ALA A 95 -11.29 5.44 -6.24
N ALA A 96 -10.39 6.03 -7.03
CA ALA A 96 -9.37 5.32 -7.79
C ALA A 96 -7.95 5.56 -7.24
N ALA A 97 -7.17 4.48 -7.08
CA ALA A 97 -5.76 4.54 -6.73
C ALA A 97 -4.93 4.61 -8.01
N THR A 98 -4.69 5.83 -8.51
CA THR A 98 -3.94 6.05 -9.77
C THR A 98 -2.49 6.48 -9.52
N ILE A 99 -1.57 5.95 -10.31
CA ILE A 99 -0.16 6.35 -10.36
C ILE A 99 0.20 6.60 -11.83
N SER A 100 0.65 7.80 -12.19
CA SER A 100 0.91 8.19 -13.58
C SER A 100 2.24 7.65 -14.12
N GLY A 101 3.13 7.18 -13.26
CA GLY A 101 4.37 6.49 -13.65
C GLY A 101 4.65 5.30 -12.75
N ASP A 102 5.91 5.14 -12.32
CA ASP A 102 6.36 3.91 -11.67
C ASP A 102 5.98 3.86 -10.19
N SER A 103 5.75 2.65 -9.69
CA SER A 103 5.51 2.38 -8.27
C SER A 103 6.39 1.26 -7.77
N SER A 104 6.86 1.35 -6.53
CA SER A 104 7.70 0.28 -5.99
C SER A 104 7.68 0.14 -4.48
N VAL A 105 7.92 -1.08 -4.01
CA VAL A 105 8.33 -1.35 -2.64
C VAL A 105 9.72 -1.98 -2.64
N VAL A 106 10.58 -1.50 -1.73
CA VAL A 106 11.86 -2.14 -1.42
C VAL A 106 11.88 -2.46 0.07
N MET A 107 12.01 -3.73 0.40
CA MET A 107 12.10 -4.21 1.78
C MET A 107 13.48 -4.79 2.04
N THR A 108 14.26 -4.15 2.90
CA THR A 108 15.58 -4.64 3.32
C THR A 108 15.54 -5.26 4.72
N SER A 109 14.53 -4.91 5.52
CA SER A 109 14.23 -5.47 6.84
C SER A 109 12.79 -5.12 7.24
N GLY A 110 12.38 -5.48 8.47
CA GLY A 110 11.06 -5.18 9.02
C GLY A 110 10.06 -6.34 8.91
N ASN A 111 8.80 -6.05 9.22
CA ASN A 111 7.73 -7.04 9.27
C ASN A 111 6.42 -6.48 8.70
N VAL A 112 5.78 -7.22 7.80
CA VAL A 112 4.40 -6.98 7.34
C VAL A 112 3.58 -8.22 7.64
N SER A 113 2.74 -8.16 8.66
CA SER A 113 2.02 -9.32 9.19
C SER A 113 0.64 -8.92 9.68
N TYR A 114 -0.20 -9.91 9.94
CA TYR A 114 -1.39 -9.69 10.74
C TYR A 114 -0.97 -9.27 12.15
N LYS A 115 -1.79 -8.44 12.78
CA LYS A 115 -1.67 -8.23 14.22
C LYS A 115 -2.31 -9.40 14.97
N ASP A 116 -3.43 -9.92 14.46
CA ASP A 116 -4.01 -11.20 14.86
C ASP A 116 -4.57 -11.94 13.63
N PRO A 117 -3.98 -13.08 13.22
CA PRO A 117 -4.40 -13.81 12.03
C PRO A 117 -5.84 -14.36 12.11
N ASP A 118 -6.40 -14.52 13.31
CA ASP A 118 -7.75 -15.05 13.50
C ASP A 118 -8.83 -13.97 13.38
N THR A 119 -8.46 -12.69 13.53
CA THR A 119 -9.42 -11.57 13.64
C THR A 119 -9.16 -10.41 12.68
N SER A 120 -8.01 -10.36 12.01
CA SER A 120 -7.69 -9.29 11.07
C SER A 120 -8.65 -9.28 9.86
N PRO A 121 -9.27 -8.14 9.53
CA PRO A 121 -10.26 -8.04 8.45
C PRO A 121 -9.64 -7.98 7.04
N TYR A 122 -8.31 -7.86 6.92
CA TYR A 122 -7.60 -7.75 5.65
C TYR A 122 -6.32 -8.58 5.68
N ASP A 123 -5.91 -9.04 4.51
CA ASP A 123 -4.64 -9.73 4.32
C ASP A 123 -3.44 -8.82 4.58
N ALA A 124 -2.46 -9.34 5.30
CA ALA A 124 -1.18 -8.67 5.48
C ALA A 124 -0.30 -8.84 4.24
N VAL A 125 -0.01 -7.75 3.54
CA VAL A 125 0.61 -7.85 2.21
C VAL A 125 1.45 -6.66 1.82
N ILE A 126 2.50 -6.93 1.03
CA ILE A 126 3.24 -5.93 0.27
C ILE A 126 2.75 -5.87 -1.18
N LEU A 127 2.43 -4.67 -1.67
CA LEU A 127 2.01 -4.41 -3.05
C LEU A 127 2.96 -3.43 -3.76
N GLY A 128 3.45 -3.77 -4.94
CA GLY A 128 4.28 -2.87 -5.73
C GLY A 128 3.51 -1.64 -6.22
N GLY A 129 2.23 -1.82 -6.53
CA GLY A 129 1.29 -0.78 -6.98
C GLY A 129 0.45 -0.17 -5.85
N GLY A 130 -0.75 0.31 -6.18
CA GLY A 130 -1.73 0.80 -5.21
C GLY A 130 -2.71 -0.27 -4.73
N PHE A 131 -3.53 0.09 -3.75
CA PHE A 131 -4.65 -0.70 -3.25
C PHE A 131 -5.95 0.11 -3.34
N ALA A 132 -7.01 -0.48 -3.88
CA ALA A 132 -8.34 0.13 -3.91
C ALA A 132 -9.37 -0.79 -3.26
N TYR A 133 -10.20 -0.25 -2.36
CA TYR A 133 -11.26 -0.98 -1.67
C TYR A 133 -12.61 -0.29 -1.80
N ALA A 134 -13.67 -1.00 -2.14
CA ALA A 134 -15.00 -0.41 -2.30
C ALA A 134 -16.10 -1.29 -1.69
N THR A 135 -17.00 -0.67 -0.94
CA THR A 135 -18.24 -1.27 -0.41
C THR A 135 -19.46 -0.60 -1.07
N ASP A 136 -20.66 -1.02 -0.66
CA ASP A 136 -21.92 -0.31 -0.95
C ASP A 136 -22.27 -0.16 -2.44
N GLY A 137 -21.92 -1.17 -3.24
CA GLY A 137 -22.23 -1.16 -4.67
C GLY A 137 -21.37 -0.19 -5.49
N LEU A 138 -20.16 0.13 -5.01
CA LEU A 138 -19.18 0.94 -5.73
C LEU A 138 -18.09 0.05 -6.35
N SER A 139 -17.39 0.60 -7.35
CA SER A 139 -16.26 -0.07 -8.00
C SER A 139 -14.94 0.27 -7.34
N ALA A 140 -14.02 -0.68 -7.29
CA ALA A 140 -12.66 -0.47 -6.83
C ALA A 140 -11.69 -0.46 -8.02
N SER A 141 -10.86 0.57 -8.14
CA SER A 141 -9.90 0.67 -9.25
C SER A 141 -8.53 1.09 -8.77
N SER A 142 -7.51 0.30 -9.12
CA SER A 142 -6.11 0.69 -9.02
C SER A 142 -5.47 0.63 -10.40
N ASP A 143 -4.85 1.73 -10.81
CA ASP A 143 -4.29 1.89 -12.15
C ASP A 143 -2.87 2.48 -12.07
N VAL A 144 -1.89 1.71 -12.52
CA VAL A 144 -0.48 2.09 -12.56
C VAL A 144 -0.08 2.23 -14.03
N TRP A 145 0.23 3.45 -14.46
CA TRP A 145 0.59 3.74 -15.85
C TRP A 145 2.05 3.38 -16.17
N GLY A 146 2.93 3.37 -15.17
CA GLY A 146 4.27 2.84 -15.29
C GLY A 146 4.36 1.35 -14.94
N SER A 147 5.55 0.94 -14.54
CA SER A 147 5.80 -0.38 -13.98
C SER A 147 5.58 -0.39 -12.46
N SER A 148 5.24 -1.55 -11.92
CA SER A 148 5.17 -1.81 -10.49
C SER A 148 6.13 -2.91 -10.10
N LYS A 149 6.77 -2.76 -8.94
CA LYS A 149 7.71 -3.78 -8.45
C LYS A 149 7.74 -3.89 -6.95
N VAL A 150 8.03 -5.09 -6.48
CA VAL A 150 8.43 -5.36 -5.10
C VAL A 150 9.80 -6.02 -5.13
N VAL A 151 10.72 -5.50 -4.34
CA VAL A 151 12.03 -6.10 -4.09
C VAL A 151 12.15 -6.42 -2.61
N ILE A 152 12.37 -7.69 -2.27
CA ILE A 152 12.59 -8.15 -0.90
C ILE A 152 14.01 -8.66 -0.78
N ASP A 153 14.86 -7.86 -0.12
CA ASP A 153 16.24 -8.20 0.22
C ASP A 153 16.35 -8.79 1.64
N GLY A 154 15.35 -8.54 2.50
CA GLY A 154 15.32 -9.03 3.89
C GLY A 154 13.98 -8.77 4.59
N GLY A 155 13.84 -9.27 5.83
CA GLY A 155 12.63 -9.12 6.65
C GLY A 155 11.58 -10.22 6.41
N TYR A 156 10.35 -9.96 6.84
CA TYR A 156 9.23 -10.89 6.79
C TYR A 156 7.96 -10.23 6.24
N THR A 157 7.28 -10.90 5.32
CA THR A 157 5.91 -10.54 4.91
C THR A 157 5.05 -11.79 4.75
N TYR A 158 3.75 -11.68 5.00
CA TYR A 158 2.85 -12.82 4.82
C TYR A 158 2.53 -13.07 3.33
N TYR A 159 2.13 -12.02 2.62
CA TYR A 159 2.01 -12.02 1.16
C TYR A 159 2.91 -10.97 0.51
N ALA A 160 3.25 -11.17 -0.76
CA ALA A 160 3.88 -10.15 -1.61
C ALA A 160 3.38 -10.23 -3.05
N ALA A 161 3.08 -9.07 -3.64
CA ALA A 161 2.74 -8.95 -5.04
C ALA A 161 3.43 -7.77 -5.72
N GLY A 162 4.04 -8.03 -6.87
CA GLY A 162 4.67 -7.00 -7.70
C GLY A 162 3.69 -5.97 -8.26
N GLY A 163 2.41 -6.35 -8.41
CA GLY A 163 1.35 -5.53 -9.00
C GLY A 163 0.56 -4.65 -8.04
N SER A 164 -0.58 -4.14 -8.52
CA SER A 164 -1.59 -3.44 -7.72
C SER A 164 -2.72 -4.39 -7.32
N ALA A 165 -3.47 -4.05 -6.28
CA ALA A 165 -4.62 -4.82 -5.84
C ALA A 165 -5.90 -3.98 -5.74
N SER A 166 -7.04 -4.62 -5.99
CA SER A 166 -8.36 -4.00 -5.84
C SER A 166 -9.35 -5.00 -5.28
N GLN A 167 -10.27 -4.53 -4.44
CA GLN A 167 -11.31 -5.37 -3.87
C GLN A 167 -12.64 -4.63 -3.78
N ASP A 168 -13.72 -5.29 -4.18
CA ASP A 168 -15.11 -4.82 -4.01
C ASP A 168 -16.03 -5.88 -3.40
N GLU A 169 -17.22 -5.45 -2.97
CA GLU A 169 -18.28 -6.31 -2.41
C GLU A 169 -19.49 -6.54 -3.36
N GLY A 170 -19.36 -6.39 -4.68
CA GLY A 170 -20.35 -6.88 -5.64
C GLY A 170 -20.50 -6.17 -6.98
N VAL A 171 -19.55 -5.34 -7.44
CA VAL A 171 -19.71 -4.57 -8.70
C VAL A 171 -18.64 -4.86 -9.74
N ASN A 172 -17.46 -4.27 -9.58
CA ASN A 172 -16.24 -4.57 -10.34
C ASN A 172 -15.01 -4.02 -9.62
N ALA A 173 -13.99 -4.85 -9.60
CA ALA A 173 -12.68 -4.54 -9.07
C ALA A 173 -11.70 -4.68 -10.24
N THR A 174 -10.98 -3.60 -10.51
CA THR A 174 -9.98 -3.56 -11.58
C THR A 174 -8.63 -3.21 -11.00
N SER A 175 -7.62 -4.02 -11.28
CA SER A 175 -6.22 -3.72 -10.96
C SER A 175 -5.40 -3.81 -12.21
N LYS A 176 -4.84 -2.68 -12.62
CA LYS A 176 -4.16 -2.56 -13.90
C LYS A 176 -2.77 -2.00 -13.72
N VAL A 177 -1.82 -2.64 -14.39
CA VAL A 177 -0.45 -2.16 -14.53
C VAL A 177 -0.14 -2.13 -16.01
N HIS A 178 0.11 -0.93 -16.54
CA HIS A 178 0.40 -0.70 -17.95
C HIS A 178 1.83 -1.12 -18.31
N GLY A 179 2.78 -0.92 -17.41
CA GLY A 179 4.15 -1.42 -17.52
C GLY A 179 4.30 -2.85 -17.04
N GLN A 180 5.51 -3.20 -16.59
CA GLN A 180 5.77 -4.52 -16.03
C GLN A 180 5.32 -4.59 -14.58
N SER A 181 4.89 -5.77 -14.12
CA SER A 181 4.76 -6.09 -12.71
C SER A 181 5.81 -7.14 -12.35
N SER A 182 6.57 -6.91 -11.29
CA SER A 182 7.62 -7.84 -10.87
C SER A 182 7.75 -7.98 -9.36
N LEU A 183 7.98 -9.20 -8.91
CA LEU A 183 8.40 -9.51 -7.55
C LEU A 183 9.79 -10.13 -7.61
N ILE A 184 10.75 -9.52 -6.92
CA ILE A 184 12.13 -9.96 -6.84
C ILE A 184 12.42 -10.33 -5.38
N LEU A 185 12.79 -11.58 -5.15
CA LEU A 185 13.15 -12.10 -3.83
C LEU A 185 14.65 -12.39 -3.81
N ASN A 186 15.43 -11.49 -3.22
CA ASN A 186 16.86 -11.66 -3.01
C ASN A 186 17.18 -12.21 -1.61
N GLY A 187 16.24 -12.08 -0.67
CA GLY A 187 16.32 -12.56 0.71
C GLY A 187 14.99 -12.45 1.45
N GLY A 188 15.05 -12.50 2.79
CA GLY A 188 13.86 -12.40 3.65
C GLY A 188 12.96 -13.65 3.62
N THR A 189 11.70 -13.49 4.03
CA THR A 189 10.68 -14.53 4.05
C THR A 189 9.35 -13.99 3.55
N VAL A 190 8.75 -14.71 2.60
CA VAL A 190 7.34 -14.58 2.21
C VAL A 190 6.65 -15.87 2.62
N ASP A 191 5.77 -15.83 3.62
CA ASP A 191 5.29 -17.05 4.28
C ASP A 191 4.20 -17.79 3.48
N TYR A 192 3.23 -17.07 2.94
CA TYR A 192 2.04 -17.69 2.36
C TYR A 192 1.98 -17.60 0.83
N GLY A 193 2.23 -16.41 0.24
CA GLY A 193 2.05 -16.23 -1.20
C GLY A 193 2.88 -15.13 -1.83
N ALA A 194 3.50 -15.46 -2.97
CA ALA A 194 4.36 -14.58 -3.75
C ALA A 194 3.86 -14.51 -5.21
N TYR A 195 3.49 -13.32 -5.66
CA TYR A 195 2.91 -13.09 -6.98
C TYR A 195 3.70 -12.05 -7.77
N GLY A 196 4.05 -12.35 -9.02
CA GLY A 196 4.71 -11.36 -9.89
C GLY A 196 3.77 -10.21 -10.30
N ALA A 197 2.49 -10.53 -10.47
CA ALA A 197 1.42 -9.57 -10.75
C ALA A 197 0.62 -9.24 -9.48
N GLY A 198 -0.43 -8.45 -9.64
CA GLY A 198 -1.40 -8.13 -8.60
C GLY A 198 -2.67 -8.96 -8.73
N TRP A 199 -3.76 -8.53 -8.08
CA TRP A 199 -5.04 -9.24 -8.13
C TRP A 199 -6.23 -8.29 -8.02
N ALA A 200 -7.41 -8.76 -8.45
CA ALA A 200 -8.67 -8.08 -8.22
C ALA A 200 -9.70 -9.06 -7.66
N LEU A 201 -10.40 -8.68 -6.59
CA LEU A 201 -11.40 -9.50 -5.89
C LEU A 201 -12.76 -8.79 -5.88
N GLY A 202 -13.84 -9.51 -6.18
CA GLY A 202 -15.17 -8.92 -6.34
C GLY A 202 -15.93 -9.49 -7.55
N ALA A 203 -17.15 -9.01 -7.77
CA ALA A 203 -17.93 -9.42 -8.94
C ALA A 203 -17.29 -8.85 -10.22
N ASN A 204 -17.23 -9.60 -11.32
CA ASN A 204 -16.66 -9.11 -12.60
C ASN A 204 -15.22 -8.55 -12.48
N SER A 205 -14.41 -9.14 -11.60
CA SER A 205 -13.06 -8.65 -11.31
C SER A 205 -12.06 -8.92 -12.44
N LYS A 206 -11.11 -8.00 -12.60
CA LYS A 206 -10.07 -8.09 -13.61
C LYS A 206 -8.73 -7.59 -13.10
N SER A 207 -7.68 -8.40 -13.28
CA SER A 207 -6.30 -7.98 -13.09
C SER A 207 -5.56 -8.04 -14.43
N GLU A 208 -4.81 -6.99 -14.77
CA GLU A 208 -4.08 -6.88 -16.03
C GLU A 208 -2.67 -6.33 -15.80
N THR A 209 -1.68 -7.02 -16.38
CA THR A 209 -0.32 -6.49 -16.59
C THR A 209 -0.06 -6.45 -18.09
N LEU A 210 0.17 -5.26 -18.64
CA LEU A 210 0.26 -5.05 -20.09
C LEU A 210 1.70 -4.96 -20.60
N GLY A 211 2.67 -4.68 -19.72
CA GLY A 211 4.08 -4.66 -20.05
C GLY A 211 4.73 -6.02 -19.84
N GLY A 212 4.67 -6.88 -20.85
CA GLY A 212 5.46 -8.10 -20.94
C GLY A 212 6.07 -8.20 -22.33
N THR A 213 7.39 -8.30 -22.41
CA THR A 213 8.11 -8.68 -23.65
C THR A 213 8.49 -10.16 -23.58
#